data_AF-A0A924Y7A2-F1
#
_entry.id   AF-A0A924Y7A2-F1
#
_cell.length_a   1.000
_cell.length_b   1.000
_cell.length_c   1.000
_cell.angle_alpha   90.00
_cell.angle_beta   90.00
_cell.angle_gamma   90.00
#
_symmetry.space_group_name_H-M   'P 1'
#
loop_
_entity.id
_entity.type
_entity.pdbx_description
1 polymer ?
#
loop_
_entity_poly.entity_id
_entity_poly.type
_entity_poly.pdbx_seq_one_letter_code
_entity_poly.pdbx_strand_id
1 'polypeptide(L)'
;MNNPSHYRIRIKWLIPTFMTLFALLISVFAVSADQFPGLPNDGRVNIIHHFGGDALYCVDRDMNPTDQFSDDNFGGMRLLDIHGQILWFLDADTIEDFVAQAEAAPGTSIQMLAAPSTYGQSYLYTIADQAEDGIIKFVFVANDEWGKTNSIEFKFCEPVGPTPGGDPPGDGICTGEGEVEAAPGVCRCQPPYSGTPVSEGGNGCFLVLIDDIVLE
;
A
#
# COMPACT_ATOMS: atom_id res chain seq x y z
N MET A 1 5.54 60.40 -41.61
CA MET A 1 5.06 59.33 -42.52
C MET A 1 5.54 58.00 -41.95
N ASN A 2 4.66 57.26 -41.29
CA ASN A 2 5.00 56.01 -40.58
C ASN A 2 4.95 54.84 -41.56
N ASN A 3 6.07 54.14 -41.69
CA ASN A 3 6.26 53.04 -42.63
C ASN A 3 5.79 51.72 -41.98
N PRO A 4 4.70 51.08 -42.43
CA PRO A 4 4.05 49.97 -41.73
C PRO A 4 4.69 48.59 -41.98
N SER A 5 5.87 48.52 -42.59
CA SER A 5 6.42 47.26 -43.12
C SER A 5 7.17 46.39 -42.10
N HIS A 6 7.58 46.92 -40.94
CA HIS A 6 8.45 46.19 -40.01
C HIS A 6 7.73 45.26 -39.01
N TYR A 7 6.40 45.37 -38.84
CA TYR A 7 5.66 44.58 -37.84
C TYR A 7 5.21 43.19 -38.34
N ARG A 8 5.08 43.00 -39.65
CA ARG A 8 4.51 41.76 -40.23
C ARG A 8 5.45 40.56 -40.27
N ILE A 9 6.76 40.77 -40.11
CA ILE A 9 7.76 39.70 -40.27
C ILE A 9 7.97 38.91 -38.97
N ARG A 10 7.75 39.50 -37.79
CA ARG A 10 8.03 38.84 -36.51
C ARG A 10 6.90 37.95 -35.98
N ILE A 11 5.65 38.19 -36.39
CA ILE A 11 4.48 37.38 -35.96
C ILE A 11 4.48 35.97 -36.56
N LYS A 12 4.99 35.80 -37.79
CA LYS A 12 4.97 34.48 -38.47
C LYS A 12 5.81 33.41 -37.76
N TRP A 13 6.80 33.81 -36.96
CA TRP A 13 7.68 32.90 -36.23
C TRP A 13 7.28 32.67 -34.77
N LEU A 14 6.43 33.54 -34.20
CA LEU A 14 5.95 33.44 -32.81
C LEU A 14 4.83 32.40 -32.65
N ILE A 15 3.99 32.24 -33.68
CA ILE A 15 2.88 31.28 -33.65
C ILE A 15 3.37 29.81 -33.59
N PRO A 16 4.34 29.37 -34.44
CA PRO A 16 4.80 27.98 -34.37
C PRO A 16 5.61 27.67 -33.10
N THR A 17 6.35 28.64 -32.56
CA THR A 17 7.11 28.47 -31.30
C THR A 17 6.21 28.40 -30.07
N PHE A 18 5.16 29.22 -30.02
CA PHE A 18 4.17 29.15 -28.94
C PHE A 18 3.37 27.84 -28.97
N MET A 19 2.97 27.37 -30.16
CA MET A 19 2.30 26.07 -30.34
C MET A 19 3.16 24.88 -29.90
N THR A 20 4.47 24.90 -30.18
CA THR A 20 5.39 23.83 -29.76
C THR A 20 5.62 23.83 -28.26
N LEU A 21 5.81 25.00 -27.63
CA LEU A 21 5.92 25.12 -26.17
C LEU A 21 4.64 24.69 -25.44
N PHE A 22 3.47 25.05 -25.98
CA PHE A 22 2.18 24.66 -25.42
C PHE A 22 1.94 23.14 -25.54
N ALA A 23 2.27 22.54 -26.68
CA ALA A 23 2.22 21.08 -26.84
C ALA A 23 3.16 20.35 -25.87
N LEU A 24 4.37 20.90 -25.65
CA LEU A 24 5.36 20.31 -24.74
C LEU A 24 4.92 20.42 -23.27
N LEU A 25 4.24 21.51 -22.89
CA LEU A 25 3.64 21.68 -21.55
C LEU A 25 2.45 20.75 -21.30
N ILE A 26 1.65 20.42 -22.32
CA ILE A 26 0.55 19.45 -22.18
C ILE A 26 1.08 18.02 -22.00
N SER A 27 2.20 17.67 -22.64
CA SER A 27 2.80 16.33 -22.53
C SER A 27 3.45 16.02 -21.17
N VAL A 28 3.58 17.00 -20.25
CA VAL A 28 4.13 16.76 -18.90
C VAL A 28 3.06 16.25 -17.92
N PHE A 29 1.77 16.35 -18.24
CA PHE A 29 0.68 15.94 -17.34
C PHE A 29 0.13 14.52 -17.60
N ALA A 30 0.74 13.72 -18.49
CA ALA A 30 0.14 12.47 -18.98
C ALA A 30 0.88 11.20 -18.59
N VAL A 31 1.68 11.20 -17.51
CA VAL A 31 2.35 9.98 -17.02
C VAL A 31 2.08 9.79 -15.53
N SER A 32 0.85 9.41 -15.22
CA SER A 32 0.52 8.70 -14.00
C SER A 32 -0.81 7.96 -14.20
N ALA A 33 -0.90 6.76 -13.61
CA ALA A 33 -2.06 5.88 -13.58
C ALA A 33 -2.35 5.05 -14.84
N ASP A 34 -1.54 4.01 -15.06
CA ASP A 34 -2.14 2.68 -15.32
C ASP A 34 -1.12 1.58 -14.97
N GLN A 35 -0.95 1.31 -13.66
CA GLN A 35 0.00 0.29 -13.22
C GLN A 35 -0.49 -1.16 -13.44
N PHE A 36 -1.77 -1.41 -13.76
CA PHE A 36 -2.29 -2.77 -13.96
C PHE A 36 -3.42 -2.84 -14.99
N PRO A 37 -3.14 -3.05 -16.29
CA PRO A 37 -4.17 -3.20 -17.30
C PRO A 37 -4.96 -4.51 -17.07
N GLY A 38 -6.17 -4.40 -16.52
CA GLY A 38 -7.14 -5.50 -16.47
C GLY A 38 -7.82 -5.78 -15.13
N LEU A 39 -7.40 -5.15 -14.04
CA LEU A 39 -8.16 -5.13 -12.78
C LEU A 39 -8.93 -3.81 -12.72
N PRO A 40 -10.26 -3.81 -12.44
CA PRO A 40 -10.97 -2.58 -12.14
C PRO A 40 -10.31 -1.94 -10.92
N ASN A 41 -9.44 -0.95 -11.15
CA ASN A 41 -8.88 -0.14 -10.08
C ASN A 41 -9.95 0.87 -9.68
N ASP A 42 -10.84 0.47 -8.79
CA ASP A 42 -11.84 1.34 -8.18
C ASP A 42 -11.25 2.22 -7.06
N GLY A 43 -9.92 2.27 -6.94
CA GLY A 43 -9.19 3.07 -5.97
C GLY A 43 -8.99 2.37 -4.62
N ARG A 44 -9.31 1.08 -4.51
CA ARG A 44 -9.03 0.32 -3.27
C ARG A 44 -7.55 0.03 -3.12
N VAL A 45 -7.08 0.01 -1.87
CA VAL A 45 -5.69 -0.32 -1.51
C VAL A 45 -5.43 -1.82 -1.67
N ASN A 46 -6.38 -2.67 -1.29
CA ASN A 46 -6.23 -4.13 -1.25
C ASN A 46 -6.73 -4.82 -2.53
N ILE A 47 -6.21 -4.45 -3.71
CA ILE A 47 -6.71 -4.98 -4.99
C ILE A 47 -6.61 -6.52 -5.09
N ILE A 48 -5.58 -7.12 -4.50
CA ILE A 48 -5.24 -8.54 -4.69
C ILE A 48 -5.39 -9.37 -3.43
N HIS A 49 -5.37 -8.70 -2.28
CA HIS A 49 -5.49 -9.38 -1.00
C HIS A 49 -6.96 -9.55 -0.63
N HIS A 50 -7.38 -10.80 -0.51
CA HIS A 50 -8.74 -11.17 -0.11
C HIS A 50 -8.87 -11.07 1.41
N PHE A 51 -9.65 -10.09 1.88
CA PHE A 51 -10.02 -9.93 3.28
C PHE A 51 -11.51 -10.25 3.46
N GLY A 52 -11.95 -11.39 2.90
CA GLY A 52 -13.36 -11.77 2.90
C GLY A 52 -14.27 -10.84 2.08
N GLY A 53 -13.70 -10.13 1.10
CA GLY A 53 -14.44 -9.13 0.32
C GLY A 53 -14.46 -7.72 0.93
N ASP A 54 -13.83 -7.50 2.09
CA ASP A 54 -13.64 -6.16 2.64
C ASP A 54 -12.72 -5.34 1.73
N ALA A 55 -13.04 -4.06 1.54
CA ALA A 55 -12.33 -3.14 0.66
C ALA A 55 -11.86 -1.92 1.43
N LEU A 56 -10.54 -1.75 1.51
CA LEU A 56 -9.86 -0.64 2.16
C LEU A 56 -9.62 0.48 1.16
N TYR A 57 -10.00 1.70 1.52
CA TYR A 57 -9.78 2.91 0.70
C TYR A 57 -9.15 4.00 1.55
N CYS A 58 -8.25 4.77 0.95
CA CYS A 58 -8.00 6.13 1.38
C CYS A 58 -8.94 7.07 0.62
N VAL A 59 -9.45 8.09 1.30
CA VAL A 59 -10.45 8.98 0.76
C VAL A 59 -10.12 10.45 1.03
N ASP A 60 -10.46 11.30 0.09
CA ASP A 60 -10.33 12.76 0.19
C ASP A 60 -11.44 13.36 1.08
N ARG A 61 -11.47 14.70 1.20
CA ARG A 61 -12.52 15.44 1.91
C ARG A 61 -13.94 15.13 1.45
N ASP A 62 -14.11 14.79 0.17
CA ASP A 62 -15.39 14.52 -0.46
C ASP A 62 -15.74 13.02 -0.47
N MET A 63 -14.95 12.20 0.23
CA MET A 63 -15.08 10.73 0.35
C MET A 63 -14.84 9.96 -0.96
N ASN A 64 -14.14 10.58 -1.92
CA ASN A 64 -13.68 9.92 -3.13
C ASN A 64 -12.34 9.20 -2.88
N PRO A 65 -12.09 8.04 -3.52
CA PRO A 65 -10.80 7.38 -3.44
C PRO A 65 -9.64 8.30 -3.85
N THR A 66 -8.55 8.26 -3.10
CA THR A 66 -7.34 9.07 -3.33
C THR A 66 -6.07 8.29 -3.00
N ASP A 67 -4.94 8.74 -3.52
CA ASP A 67 -3.58 8.27 -3.22
C ASP A 67 -2.92 9.05 -2.09
N GLN A 68 -3.72 9.69 -1.23
CA GLN A 68 -3.23 10.44 -0.07
C GLN A 68 -3.99 10.01 1.17
N PHE A 69 -3.29 9.82 2.29
CA PHE A 69 -3.95 9.51 3.56
C PHE A 69 -4.56 10.75 4.22
N SER A 70 -4.18 11.95 3.77
CA SER A 70 -4.68 13.25 4.24
C SER A 70 -4.70 14.26 3.09
N ASP A 71 -5.80 14.99 2.95
CA ASP A 71 -5.99 16.16 2.07
C ASP A 71 -6.17 17.40 2.96
N ASP A 72 -5.07 18.01 3.41
CA ASP A 72 -5.06 19.13 4.38
C ASP A 72 -5.84 18.81 5.69
N ASN A 73 -5.57 17.65 6.31
CA ASN A 73 -6.26 17.11 7.50
C ASN A 73 -7.72 16.72 7.25
N PHE A 74 -8.17 16.65 5.99
CA PHE A 74 -9.47 16.11 5.62
C PHE A 74 -9.37 14.74 4.96
N GLY A 75 -10.48 14.01 4.98
CA GLY A 75 -10.55 12.65 4.44
C GLY A 75 -10.11 11.62 5.47
N GLY A 76 -9.42 10.58 5.03
CA GLY A 76 -8.87 9.54 5.89
C GLY A 76 -8.92 8.15 5.26
N MET A 77 -9.10 7.11 6.07
CA MET A 77 -9.16 5.72 5.62
C MET A 77 -10.51 5.09 5.99
N ARG A 78 -11.13 4.36 5.07
CA ARG A 78 -12.37 3.58 5.33
C ARG A 78 -12.24 2.13 4.92
N LEU A 79 -12.91 1.26 5.66
CA LEU A 79 -13.13 -0.13 5.27
C LEU A 79 -14.61 -0.33 4.94
N LEU A 80 -14.87 -0.91 3.77
CA LEU A 80 -16.21 -1.27 3.32
C LEU A 80 -16.36 -2.80 3.28
N ASP A 81 -17.55 -3.31 3.57
CA ASP A 81 -17.90 -4.71 3.30
C ASP A 81 -18.23 -4.94 1.81
N ILE A 82 -18.53 -6.19 1.44
CA ILE A 82 -18.91 -6.57 0.07
C ILE A 82 -20.20 -5.89 -0.45
N HIS A 83 -21.03 -5.35 0.45
CA HIS A 83 -22.25 -4.62 0.10
C HIS A 83 -22.03 -3.10 0.06
N GLY A 84 -20.81 -2.62 0.31
CA GLY A 84 -20.48 -1.20 0.39
C GLY A 84 -20.85 -0.54 1.72
N GLN A 85 -21.15 -1.30 2.77
CA GLN A 85 -21.38 -0.77 4.11
C GLN A 85 -20.06 -0.39 4.77
N ILE A 86 -20.02 0.80 5.38
CA ILE A 86 -18.83 1.24 6.13
C ILE A 86 -18.73 0.42 7.41
N LEU A 87 -17.67 -0.35 7.53
CA LEU A 87 -17.32 -1.09 8.75
C LEU A 87 -16.64 -0.18 9.76
N TRP A 88 -15.71 0.65 9.28
CA TRP A 88 -15.10 1.72 10.05
C TRP A 88 -14.53 2.82 9.14
N PHE A 89 -14.32 3.98 9.76
CA PHE A 89 -13.66 5.13 9.17
C PHE A 89 -12.70 5.73 10.20
N LEU A 90 -11.48 6.04 9.78
CA LEU A 90 -10.45 6.70 10.55
C LEU A 90 -10.11 8.02 9.85
N ASP A 91 -10.37 9.14 10.51
CA ASP A 91 -10.16 10.48 9.94
C ASP A 91 -8.67 10.82 9.77
N ALA A 92 -8.39 11.67 8.79
CA ALA A 92 -7.03 12.12 8.45
C ALA A 92 -6.31 12.79 9.63
N ASP A 93 -7.02 13.58 10.44
CA ASP A 93 -6.44 14.27 11.61
C ASP A 93 -5.88 13.25 12.63
N THR A 94 -6.67 12.22 12.94
CA THR A 94 -6.23 11.10 13.79
C THR A 94 -5.06 10.34 13.15
N ILE A 95 -5.07 10.11 11.84
CA ILE A 95 -3.96 9.44 11.14
C ILE A 95 -2.68 10.26 11.26
N GLU A 96 -2.75 11.58 11.06
CA GLU A 96 -1.60 12.48 11.18
C GLU A 96 -0.98 12.45 12.57
N ASP A 97 -1.79 12.44 13.63
CA ASP A 97 -1.31 12.31 15.01
C ASP A 97 -0.50 11.02 15.22
N PHE A 98 -0.93 9.90 14.63
CA PHE A 98 -0.19 8.64 14.72
C PHE A 98 1.05 8.63 13.83
N VAL A 99 0.99 9.25 12.65
CA VAL A 99 2.15 9.43 11.76
C VAL A 99 3.23 10.24 12.46
N ALA A 100 2.88 11.36 13.09
CA ALA A 100 3.82 12.17 13.86
C ALA A 100 4.46 11.39 15.01
N GLN A 101 3.70 10.51 15.68
CA GLN A 101 4.26 9.62 16.70
C GLN A 101 5.25 8.61 16.11
N ALA A 102 4.95 8.05 14.94
CA ALA A 102 5.82 7.08 14.27
C ALA A 102 7.12 7.73 13.78
N GLU A 103 7.05 8.96 13.29
CA GLU A 103 8.23 9.77 12.93
C GLU A 103 9.09 10.12 14.15
N ALA A 104 8.48 10.35 15.31
CA ALA A 104 9.21 10.59 16.56
C ALA A 104 9.89 9.33 17.11
N ALA A 105 9.44 8.14 16.71
CA ALA A 105 10.00 6.84 17.11
C ALA A 105 10.20 5.89 15.91
N PRO A 106 11.07 6.23 14.94
CA PRO A 106 11.22 5.44 13.71
C PRO A 106 11.54 3.97 13.98
N GLY A 107 10.99 3.07 13.17
CA GLY A 107 11.14 1.62 13.34
C GLY A 107 10.18 1.01 14.38
N THR A 108 9.40 1.82 15.09
CA THR A 108 8.35 1.34 16.00
C THR A 108 7.02 1.30 15.26
N SER A 109 6.34 0.14 15.31
CA SER A 109 4.97 0.01 14.80
C SER A 109 3.98 0.57 15.82
N ILE A 110 3.12 1.49 15.40
CA ILE A 110 2.10 2.13 16.24
C ILE A 110 0.73 1.68 15.75
N GLN A 111 -0.07 1.10 16.64
CA GLN A 111 -1.44 0.71 16.32
C GLN A 111 -2.34 1.94 16.30
N MET A 112 -2.87 2.27 15.12
CA MET A 112 -3.79 3.39 14.93
C MET A 112 -5.24 2.98 15.20
N LEU A 113 -5.60 1.73 14.84
CA LEU A 113 -6.97 1.26 14.92
C LEU A 113 -7.02 -0.23 15.29
N ALA A 114 -8.00 -0.58 16.11
CA ALA A 114 -8.55 -1.92 16.20
C ALA A 114 -10.08 -1.81 16.06
N ALA A 115 -10.63 -2.30 14.95
CA ALA A 115 -12.07 -2.18 14.67
C ALA A 115 -12.65 -3.47 14.05
N PRO A 116 -13.97 -3.70 14.18
CA PRO A 116 -14.63 -4.84 13.53
C PRO A 116 -14.44 -4.83 12.01
N SER A 117 -14.30 -6.02 11.44
CA SER A 117 -14.28 -6.35 10.01
C SER A 117 -15.30 -7.47 9.75
N THR A 118 -15.56 -7.84 8.50
CA THR A 118 -16.61 -8.83 8.19
C THR A 118 -16.37 -10.18 8.87
N TYR A 119 -15.10 -10.60 9.00
CA TYR A 119 -14.71 -11.92 9.54
C TYR A 119 -13.91 -11.84 10.84
N GLY A 120 -14.06 -10.76 11.62
CA GLY A 120 -13.45 -10.64 12.94
C GLY A 120 -12.96 -9.24 13.26
N GLN A 121 -11.88 -9.13 14.03
CA GLN A 121 -11.22 -7.85 14.29
C GLN A 121 -10.20 -7.55 13.19
N SER A 122 -10.16 -6.29 12.76
CA SER A 122 -9.10 -5.75 11.91
C SER A 122 -8.25 -4.75 12.67
N TYR A 123 -7.00 -4.61 12.22
CA TYR A 123 -6.01 -3.74 12.82
C TYR A 123 -5.33 -2.91 11.74
N LEU A 124 -5.02 -1.66 12.08
CA LEU A 124 -4.26 -0.76 11.21
C LEU A 124 -3.11 -0.17 12.02
N TYR A 125 -1.91 -0.26 11.46
CA TYR A 125 -0.68 0.23 12.05
C TYR A 125 -0.01 1.25 11.14
N THR A 126 0.82 2.11 11.72
CA THR A 126 1.75 3.00 11.02
C THR A 126 3.17 2.78 11.53
N ILE A 127 4.15 2.89 10.64
CA ILE A 127 5.57 2.80 10.95
C ILE A 127 6.35 3.76 10.05
N ALA A 128 7.25 4.55 10.64
CA ALA A 128 8.26 5.29 9.89
C ALA A 128 9.47 4.38 9.67
N ASP A 129 9.71 3.98 8.42
CA ASP A 129 10.75 3.01 8.09
C ASP A 129 12.14 3.66 8.12
N GLN A 130 12.99 3.24 9.07
CA GLN A 130 14.37 3.72 9.19
C GLN A 130 15.25 3.35 7.99
N ALA A 131 14.97 2.23 7.32
CA ALA A 131 15.75 1.78 6.17
C ALA A 131 15.45 2.59 4.90
N GLU A 132 14.33 3.30 4.89
CA GLU A 132 13.86 4.09 3.76
C GLU A 132 13.71 5.58 4.11
N ASP A 133 14.69 6.15 4.81
CA ASP A 133 14.73 7.59 5.17
C ASP A 133 13.48 8.12 5.89
N GLY A 134 12.81 7.27 6.67
CA GLY A 134 11.61 7.64 7.43
C GLY A 134 10.32 7.64 6.61
N ILE A 135 10.29 7.02 5.42
CA ILE A 135 9.05 6.85 4.66
C ILE A 135 7.99 6.16 5.53
N ILE A 136 6.80 6.77 5.58
CA ILE A 136 5.65 6.26 6.30
C ILE A 136 5.05 5.08 5.54
N LYS A 137 4.88 3.98 6.27
CA LYS A 137 4.18 2.78 5.80
C LYS A 137 3.01 2.48 6.70
N PHE A 138 1.96 1.95 6.10
CA PHE A 138 0.79 1.45 6.79
C PHE A 138 0.72 -0.06 6.67
N VAL A 139 0.32 -0.72 7.75
CA VAL A 139 0.11 -2.18 7.76
C VAL A 139 -1.33 -2.45 8.16
N PHE A 140 -2.08 -3.08 7.27
CA PHE A 140 -3.45 -3.51 7.52
C PHE A 140 -3.49 -5.02 7.72
N VAL A 141 -4.17 -5.47 8.78
CA VAL A 141 -4.29 -6.88 9.16
C VAL A 141 -5.76 -7.20 9.41
N ALA A 142 -6.28 -8.24 8.76
CA ALA A 142 -7.66 -8.71 8.95
C ALA A 142 -7.80 -10.18 8.55
N ASN A 143 -8.93 -10.80 8.92
CA ASN A 143 -9.23 -12.18 8.57
C ASN A 143 -10.05 -12.29 7.27
N ASP A 144 -9.87 -13.38 6.55
CA ASP A 144 -10.72 -13.75 5.41
C ASP A 144 -11.88 -14.68 5.81
N GLU A 145 -12.67 -15.11 4.83
CA GLU A 145 -13.86 -15.96 5.01
C GLU A 145 -13.56 -17.35 5.57
N TRP A 146 -12.29 -17.77 5.54
CA TRP A 146 -11.83 -19.03 6.11
C TRP A 146 -11.20 -18.86 7.49
N GLY A 147 -11.22 -17.63 8.04
CA GLY A 147 -10.60 -17.30 9.32
C GLY A 147 -9.08 -17.22 9.25
N LYS A 148 -8.49 -17.17 8.05
CA LYS A 148 -7.06 -16.96 7.89
C LYS A 148 -6.75 -15.48 8.00
N THR A 149 -5.77 -15.14 8.84
CA THR A 149 -5.26 -13.77 8.96
C THR A 149 -4.37 -13.44 7.77
N ASN A 150 -4.70 -12.36 7.06
CA ASN A 150 -3.90 -11.79 5.99
C ASN A 150 -3.38 -10.42 6.43
N SER A 151 -2.29 -9.97 5.82
CA SER A 151 -1.76 -8.62 6.03
C SER A 151 -1.30 -8.01 4.71
N ILE A 152 -1.36 -6.68 4.64
CA ILE A 152 -0.78 -5.88 3.56
C ILE A 152 0.01 -4.72 4.15
N GLU A 153 1.10 -4.38 3.47
CA GLU A 153 1.86 -3.16 3.70
C GLU A 153 1.70 -2.25 2.49
N PHE A 154 1.46 -0.96 2.72
CA PHE A 154 1.31 0.03 1.66
C PHE A 154 1.89 1.38 2.07
N LYS A 155 2.31 2.16 1.07
CA LYS A 155 2.87 3.51 1.22
C LYS A 155 1.91 4.50 0.59
N PHE A 156 1.77 5.68 1.18
CA PHE A 156 1.01 6.81 0.61
C PHE A 156 -0.33 6.37 -0.04
N CYS A 157 -1.07 5.44 0.57
CA CYS A 157 -2.34 4.94 0.01
C CYS A 157 -2.28 4.38 -1.42
N GLU A 158 -1.08 4.01 -1.91
CA GLU A 158 -0.90 3.40 -3.22
C GLU A 158 -1.56 2.01 -3.24
N PRO A 159 -2.26 1.65 -4.33
CA PRO A 159 -2.81 0.31 -4.46
C PRO A 159 -1.71 -0.75 -4.40
N VAL A 160 -1.91 -1.77 -3.57
CA VAL A 160 -0.99 -2.91 -3.47
C VAL A 160 -1.25 -3.84 -4.66
N GLY A 161 -0.38 -3.72 -5.67
CA GLY A 161 -0.33 -4.59 -6.85
C GLY A 161 0.30 -5.96 -6.56
N PRO A 162 0.29 -6.90 -7.52
CA PRO A 162 0.85 -8.22 -7.32
C PRO A 162 2.35 -8.01 -7.21
N THR A 163 2.99 -8.58 -6.18
CA THR A 163 4.44 -8.65 -6.12
C THR A 163 4.95 -9.19 -7.46
N PRO A 164 5.78 -8.44 -8.22
CA PRO A 164 6.30 -8.94 -9.48
C PRO A 164 7.11 -10.22 -9.21
N GLY A 165 6.53 -11.38 -9.52
CA GLY A 165 7.18 -12.69 -9.36
C GLY A 165 6.74 -13.56 -8.18
N GLY A 166 5.67 -13.21 -7.45
CA GLY A 166 5.05 -14.16 -6.52
C GLY A 166 4.14 -15.12 -7.27
N ASP A 167 4.54 -16.37 -7.46
CA ASP A 167 3.64 -17.42 -7.93
C ASP A 167 2.32 -17.41 -7.13
N PRO A 168 1.16 -17.73 -7.73
CA PRO A 168 -0.09 -17.88 -7.00
C PRO A 168 0.14 -18.83 -5.82
N PRO A 169 -0.53 -18.64 -4.66
CA PRO A 169 -0.32 -19.48 -3.49
C PRO A 169 -0.66 -20.92 -3.87
N GLY A 170 0.38 -21.66 -4.23
CA GLY A 170 0.30 -23.07 -4.49
C GLY A 170 -0.21 -23.73 -3.22
N ASP A 171 -1.31 -24.43 -3.39
CA ASP A 171 -1.96 -25.32 -2.44
C ASP A 171 -0.88 -26.22 -1.82
N GLY A 172 -0.31 -25.75 -0.71
CA GLY A 172 0.63 -26.47 0.13
C GLY A 172 -0.13 -27.56 0.85
N ILE A 173 -0.53 -28.59 0.11
CA ILE A 173 -1.05 -29.83 0.65
C ILE A 173 0.10 -30.47 1.43
N CYS A 174 0.04 -30.39 2.76
CA CYS A 174 0.84 -31.22 3.65
C CYS A 174 0.31 -32.67 3.58
N THR A 175 0.56 -33.40 2.48
CA THR A 175 0.46 -34.87 2.49
C THR A 175 1.73 -35.43 3.10
N GLY A 176 1.78 -35.45 4.42
CA GLY A 176 2.73 -36.27 5.17
C GLY A 176 2.17 -37.68 5.32
N GLU A 177 2.31 -38.52 4.29
CA GLU A 177 2.37 -39.97 4.51
C GLU A 177 3.81 -40.30 4.90
N GLY A 178 4.06 -40.38 6.20
CA GLY A 178 5.39 -40.60 6.75
C GLY A 178 5.34 -40.64 8.28
N GLU A 179 4.95 -41.79 8.80
CA GLU A 179 5.00 -42.16 10.22
C GLU A 179 6.44 -42.09 10.74
N VAL A 180 6.83 -40.99 11.40
CA VAL A 180 7.92 -40.98 12.40
C VAL A 180 7.65 -39.91 13.46
N GLU A 181 7.41 -40.38 14.68
CA GLU A 181 7.58 -39.75 16.01
C GLU A 181 7.93 -38.25 16.03
N ALA A 182 6.94 -37.40 16.34
CA ALA A 182 7.09 -35.96 16.50
C ALA A 182 7.65 -35.60 17.90
N ALA A 183 8.77 -34.88 17.93
CA ALA A 183 9.10 -33.98 19.03
C ALA A 183 8.50 -32.59 18.75
N PRO A 184 7.96 -31.87 19.75
CA PRO A 184 7.30 -30.59 19.53
C PRO A 184 8.33 -29.48 19.29
N GLY A 185 8.10 -28.66 18.26
CA GLY A 185 8.68 -27.30 18.22
C GLY A 185 9.59 -26.92 17.05
N VAL A 186 9.54 -27.58 15.89
CA VAL A 186 10.28 -27.07 14.71
C VAL A 186 9.48 -27.21 13.42
N CYS A 187 8.73 -26.17 13.05
CA CYS A 187 8.31 -25.97 11.66
C CYS A 187 9.51 -25.41 10.88
N ARG A 188 10.18 -26.23 10.07
CA ARG A 188 11.19 -25.75 9.11
C ARG A 188 10.50 -25.34 7.81
N CYS A 189 10.44 -24.04 7.53
CA CYS A 189 10.27 -23.57 6.17
C CYS A 189 11.58 -23.85 5.42
N GLN A 190 11.55 -24.79 4.49
CA GLN A 190 12.69 -25.07 3.63
C GLN A 190 12.57 -24.19 2.38
N PRO A 191 13.52 -23.28 2.10
CA PRO A 191 13.46 -22.50 0.87
C PRO A 191 13.67 -23.42 -0.33
N PRO A 192 12.93 -23.24 -1.43
CA PRO A 192 13.22 -23.95 -2.67
C PRO A 192 14.37 -23.18 -3.32
N TYR A 193 15.60 -23.70 -3.32
CA TYR A 193 16.58 -23.52 -4.41
C TYR A 193 17.85 -24.29 -4.05
N SER A 194 18.17 -25.29 -4.88
CA SER A 194 19.48 -25.94 -4.86
C SER A 194 20.48 -25.03 -5.55
N GLY A 195 21.29 -24.32 -4.78
CA GLY A 195 22.42 -23.52 -5.26
C GLY A 195 23.46 -23.46 -4.15
N THR A 196 24.69 -23.82 -4.48
CA THR A 196 25.84 -23.94 -3.58
C THR A 196 26.05 -22.70 -2.68
N PRO A 197 26.49 -22.87 -1.42
CA PRO A 197 26.64 -21.78 -0.47
C PRO A 197 27.88 -20.93 -0.81
N VAL A 198 27.67 -19.63 -1.02
CA VAL A 198 28.73 -18.63 -0.81
C VAL A 198 28.45 -18.02 0.55
N SER A 199 29.32 -18.32 1.50
CA SER A 199 29.32 -17.70 2.81
C SER A 199 29.68 -16.23 2.67
N GLU A 200 28.81 -15.32 3.12
CA GLU A 200 29.21 -14.10 3.84
C GLU A 200 27.97 -13.36 4.38
N GLY A 201 27.89 -13.29 5.71
CA GLY A 201 27.24 -12.27 6.54
C GLY A 201 25.86 -11.72 6.16
N GLY A 202 24.82 -12.10 6.92
CA GLY A 202 23.64 -11.26 7.11
C GLY A 202 22.32 -12.01 7.12
N ASN A 203 22.05 -12.81 8.16
CA ASN A 203 20.69 -13.29 8.43
C ASN A 203 19.85 -12.12 8.94
N GLY A 204 18.86 -11.70 8.14
CA GLY A 204 17.82 -10.76 8.54
C GLY A 204 16.44 -11.28 8.15
N CYS A 205 16.01 -12.40 8.73
CA CYS A 205 14.58 -12.65 8.86
C CYS A 205 14.09 -11.75 10.01
N PHE A 206 13.41 -10.65 9.67
CA PHE A 206 12.71 -9.85 10.66
C PHE A 206 11.40 -10.57 11.01
N LEU A 207 11.46 -11.41 12.05
CA LEU A 207 10.29 -11.85 12.79
C LEU A 207 9.84 -10.67 13.65
N VAL A 208 8.69 -10.07 13.33
CA VAL A 208 7.95 -9.29 14.33
C VAL A 208 7.45 -10.30 15.35
N LEU A 209 8.23 -10.52 16.40
CA LEU A 209 7.75 -11.12 17.63
C LEU A 209 6.77 -10.11 18.24
N ILE A 210 5.48 -10.43 18.17
CA ILE A 210 4.46 -9.82 19.01
C ILE A 210 4.74 -10.36 20.42
N ASP A 211 5.64 -9.70 21.16
CA ASP A 211 5.88 -10.04 22.56
C ASP A 211 4.62 -9.72 23.38
N ASP A 212 4.11 -10.76 24.04
CA ASP A 212 3.45 -10.77 25.34
C ASP A 212 2.48 -9.62 25.67
N ILE A 213 1.21 -9.76 25.25
CA ILE A 213 0.09 -9.20 26.01
C ILE A 213 -0.12 -10.09 27.24
N VAL A 214 0.47 -9.70 28.36
CA VAL A 214 -0.02 -10.11 29.68
C VAL A 214 -1.27 -9.29 29.97
N LEU A 215 -2.43 -9.95 29.96
CA LEU A 215 -3.65 -9.40 30.53
C LEU A 215 -3.52 -9.44 32.07
N GLU A 216 -3.45 -8.27 32.70
CA GLU A 216 -3.85 -8.11 34.11
C GLU A 216 -5.34 -7.71 34.20
#